data_AF-A0AA41HEL3-F1
#
_entry.id   AF-A0AA41HEL3-F1
#
_cell.length_a   1.000
_cell.length_b   1.000
_cell.length_c   1.000
_cell.angle_alpha   90.00
_cell.angle_beta   90.00
_cell.angle_gamma   90.00
#
_symmetry.space_group_name_H-M   'P 1'
#
loop_
_entity.id
_entity.type
_entity.pdbx_description
1 polymer ?
#
loop_
_entity_poly.entity_id
_entity_poly.type
_entity_poly.pdbx_seq_one_letter_code
_entity_poly.pdbx_strand_id
1 'polypeptide(L)'
;MQCRYALPLLMFAMSSSMAAELPAASRAEIDALLNRLGSSGCQFNRNGSWYSSADAKAHLASKLDYLIDKKKVEGTEQFITLAASTSSMSGKDYLVKCGTAQAVPSSVWLKGELQAIRAKQALAK
;
A
#
# COMPACT_ATOMS: atom_id res chain seq x y z
N MET A 1 -60.71 15.47 27.68
CA MET A 1 -59.70 14.68 28.42
C MET A 1 -58.77 14.03 27.41
N GLN A 2 -57.65 14.68 27.12
CA GLN A 2 -56.54 14.10 26.36
C GLN A 2 -55.68 13.30 27.34
N CYS A 3 -55.14 12.16 26.91
CA CYS A 3 -53.71 11.84 27.02
C CYS A 3 -53.47 10.35 26.68
N ARG A 4 -52.25 10.10 26.17
CA ARG A 4 -51.51 8.82 26.14
C ARG A 4 -51.80 7.97 24.88
N TYR A 5 -50.86 7.59 24.02
CA TYR A 5 -49.40 7.47 24.09
C TYR A 5 -48.83 7.58 22.66
N ALA A 6 -47.81 8.41 22.45
CA ALA A 6 -47.00 8.34 21.23
C ALA A 6 -45.76 7.51 21.55
N LEU A 7 -45.72 6.27 21.06
CA LEU A 7 -44.54 5.40 21.13
C LEU A 7 -43.54 5.89 20.07
N PRO A 8 -42.33 6.37 20.44
CA PRO A 8 -41.37 6.77 19.43
C PRO A 8 -40.82 5.51 18.76
N LEU A 9 -41.16 5.34 17.48
CA LEU A 9 -40.55 4.34 16.60
C LEU A 9 -39.08 4.72 16.43
N LEU A 10 -38.21 4.07 17.21
CA LEU A 10 -36.77 4.22 17.11
C LEU A 10 -36.32 3.61 15.77
N MET A 11 -36.22 4.45 14.73
CA MET A 11 -35.59 4.06 13.46
C MET A 11 -34.10 3.85 13.71
N PHE A 12 -33.72 2.59 13.85
CA PHE A 12 -32.32 2.17 13.83
C PHE A 12 -31.79 2.39 12.41
N ALA A 13 -31.13 3.53 12.19
CA ALA A 13 -30.43 3.80 10.95
C ALA A 13 -29.31 2.75 10.79
N MET A 14 -29.53 1.78 9.91
CA MET A 14 -28.48 0.86 9.46
C MET A 14 -27.46 1.67 8.66
N SER A 15 -26.44 2.18 9.36
CA SER A 15 -25.25 2.73 8.73
C SER A 15 -24.60 1.62 7.92
N SER A 16 -24.85 1.63 6.61
CA SER A 16 -24.15 0.77 5.67
C SER A 16 -22.70 1.21 5.67
N SER A 17 -21.83 0.47 6.35
CA SER A 17 -20.38 0.64 6.20
C SER A 17 -20.00 0.25 4.78
N MET A 18 -20.09 1.21 3.86
CA MET A 18 -19.43 1.14 2.57
C MET A 18 -17.93 1.06 2.87
N ALA A 19 -17.38 -0.14 2.79
CA ALA A 19 -15.94 -0.29 2.82
C ALA A 19 -15.38 0.46 1.61
N ALA A 20 -14.56 1.47 1.87
CA ALA A 20 -13.91 2.21 0.79
C ALA A 20 -12.99 1.24 0.04
N GLU A 21 -13.27 1.01 -1.23
CA GLU A 21 -12.37 0.31 -2.13
C GLU A 21 -11.11 1.17 -2.35
N LEU A 22 -9.97 0.53 -2.60
CA LEU A 22 -8.73 1.22 -2.90
C LEU A 22 -8.95 2.15 -4.13
N PRO A 23 -8.75 3.47 -4.02
CA PRO A 23 -9.02 4.39 -5.11
C PRO A 23 -8.23 4.00 -6.37
N ALA A 24 -8.85 4.14 -7.55
CA ALA A 24 -8.22 3.77 -8.83
C ALA A 24 -6.88 4.47 -9.07
N ALA A 25 -6.76 5.73 -8.65
CA ALA A 25 -5.50 6.48 -8.71
C ALA A 25 -4.41 5.83 -7.84
N SER A 26 -4.73 5.47 -6.60
CA SER A 26 -3.82 4.75 -5.69
C SER A 26 -3.42 3.40 -6.26
N ARG A 27 -4.37 2.65 -6.84
CA ARG A 27 -4.09 1.37 -7.49
C ARG A 27 -3.08 1.54 -8.64
N ALA A 28 -3.28 2.52 -9.51
CA ALA A 28 -2.38 2.78 -10.62
C ALA A 28 -0.97 3.19 -10.15
N GLU A 29 -0.86 3.99 -9.09
CA GLU A 29 0.44 4.35 -8.49
C GLU A 29 1.15 3.14 -7.89
N ILE A 30 0.44 2.27 -7.17
CA ILE A 30 1.00 1.05 -6.59
C ILE A 30 1.47 0.09 -7.69
N ASP A 31 0.67 -0.11 -8.74
CA ASP A 31 1.05 -0.95 -9.87
C ASP A 31 2.29 -0.39 -10.58
N ALA A 32 2.39 0.94 -10.72
CA ALA A 32 3.58 1.59 -11.25
C ALA A 32 4.80 1.35 -10.35
N LEU A 33 4.69 1.52 -9.03
CA LEU A 33 5.78 1.24 -8.08
C LEU A 33 6.26 -0.21 -8.14
N LEU A 34 5.32 -1.16 -8.15
CA LEU A 34 5.63 -2.58 -8.25
C LEU A 34 6.35 -2.90 -9.56
N ASN A 35 5.94 -2.29 -10.67
CA ASN A 35 6.61 -2.42 -11.95
C ASN A 35 8.02 -1.82 -11.92
N ARG A 36 8.21 -0.61 -11.36
CA ARG A 36 9.53 0.02 -11.21
C ARG A 36 10.47 -0.86 -10.39
N LEU A 37 10.00 -1.39 -9.26
CA LEU A 37 10.78 -2.32 -8.45
C LEU A 37 11.13 -3.57 -9.26
N GLY A 38 10.15 -4.20 -9.88
CA GLY A 38 10.32 -5.45 -10.62
C GLY A 38 11.28 -5.35 -11.81
N SER A 39 11.37 -4.18 -12.45
CA SER A 39 12.27 -3.95 -13.59
C SER A 39 13.58 -3.23 -13.20
N SER A 40 13.80 -2.95 -11.92
CA SER A 40 14.91 -2.09 -11.48
C SER A 40 16.29 -2.73 -11.60
N GLY A 41 16.37 -4.07 -11.64
CA GLY A 41 17.63 -4.79 -11.48
C GLY A 41 18.23 -4.68 -10.07
N CYS A 42 17.57 -4.01 -9.13
CA CYS A 42 18.00 -3.92 -7.74
C CYS A 42 17.74 -5.25 -7.01
N GLN A 43 18.47 -5.46 -5.92
CA GLN A 43 18.25 -6.52 -4.96
C GLN A 43 17.41 -6.00 -3.79
N PHE A 44 16.59 -6.89 -3.22
CA PHE A 44 15.70 -6.58 -2.12
C PHE A 44 16.04 -7.44 -0.91
N ASN A 45 16.40 -6.84 0.22
CA ASN A 45 16.61 -7.58 1.45
C ASN A 45 15.30 -7.76 2.20
N ARG A 46 14.98 -9.00 2.51
CA ARG A 46 13.88 -9.38 3.41
C ARG A 46 14.44 -10.31 4.47
N ASN A 47 14.41 -9.87 5.73
CA ASN A 47 14.86 -10.64 6.89
C ASN A 47 16.32 -11.12 6.81
N GLY A 48 17.21 -10.31 6.21
CA GLY A 48 18.63 -10.62 6.09
C GLY A 48 19.01 -11.34 4.80
N SER A 49 18.04 -11.90 4.06
CA SER A 49 18.29 -12.54 2.76
C SER A 49 18.03 -11.58 1.61
N TRP A 50 18.89 -11.60 0.59
CA TRP A 50 18.74 -10.79 -0.62
C TRP A 50 18.01 -11.57 -1.73
N TYR A 51 17.02 -10.94 -2.33
CA TYR A 51 16.17 -11.48 -3.39
C TYR A 51 16.25 -10.62 -4.64
N SER A 52 15.84 -11.18 -5.78
CA SER A 52 15.75 -10.42 -7.03
C SER A 52 14.65 -9.36 -6.95
N SER A 53 14.71 -8.37 -7.84
CA SER A 53 13.66 -7.35 -7.98
C SER A 53 12.32 -7.96 -8.39
N ALA A 54 12.34 -9.01 -9.22
CA ALA A 54 11.15 -9.75 -9.61
C ALA A 54 10.48 -10.47 -8.43
N ASP A 55 11.28 -11.15 -7.59
CA ASP A 55 10.78 -11.79 -6.37
C ASP A 55 10.22 -10.77 -5.38
N ALA A 56 10.90 -9.62 -5.27
CA ALA A 56 10.44 -8.52 -4.43
C ALA A 56 9.09 -7.98 -4.89
N LYS A 57 8.91 -7.76 -6.20
CA LYS A 57 7.62 -7.37 -6.78
C LYS A 57 6.53 -8.39 -6.44
N ALA A 58 6.78 -9.68 -6.65
CA ALA A 58 5.81 -10.73 -6.37
C ALA A 58 5.43 -10.78 -4.88
N HIS A 59 6.42 -10.67 -3.99
CA HIS A 59 6.21 -10.61 -2.54
C HIS A 59 5.34 -9.42 -2.13
N LEU A 60 5.66 -8.22 -2.62
CA LEU A 60 4.90 -7.01 -2.29
C LEU A 60 3.49 -7.01 -2.89
N ALA A 61 3.32 -7.56 -4.10
CA ALA A 61 2.00 -7.74 -4.71
C ALA A 61 1.11 -8.66 -3.85
N SER A 62 1.63 -9.81 -3.40
CA SER A 62 0.88 -10.70 -2.49
C SER A 62 0.48 -10.01 -1.18
N LYS A 63 1.35 -9.16 -0.61
CA LYS A 63 1.01 -8.37 0.58
C LYS A 63 -0.07 -7.32 0.29
N LEU A 64 -0.05 -6.68 -0.87
CA LEU A 64 -1.10 -5.75 -1.29
C LEU A 64 -2.45 -6.46 -1.37
N ASP A 65 -2.51 -7.61 -2.04
CA ASP A 65 -3.74 -8.40 -2.19
C ASP A 65 -4.33 -8.75 -0.82
N TYR A 66 -3.48 -9.23 0.11
CA TYR A 66 -3.90 -9.49 1.49
C TYR A 66 -4.47 -8.23 2.19
N LEU A 67 -3.85 -7.06 2.01
CA LEU A 67 -4.33 -5.82 2.65
C LEU A 67 -5.64 -5.34 2.03
N ILE A 68 -5.84 -5.52 0.71
CA ILE A 68 -7.09 -5.21 0.03
C ILE A 68 -8.20 -6.11 0.55
N ASP A 69 -7.97 -7.44 0.59
CA ASP A 69 -8.93 -8.42 1.10
C ASP A 69 -9.35 -8.14 2.56
N LYS A 70 -8.41 -7.62 3.36
CA LYS A 70 -8.66 -7.24 4.75
C LYS A 70 -9.18 -5.82 4.93
N LYS A 71 -9.35 -5.05 3.85
CA LYS A 71 -9.77 -3.63 3.89
C LYS A 71 -8.86 -2.80 4.80
N LYS A 72 -7.54 -2.99 4.67
CA LYS A 72 -6.49 -2.39 5.49
C LYS A 72 -5.57 -1.43 4.73
N VAL A 73 -5.90 -1.12 3.47
CA VAL A 73 -5.11 -0.20 2.64
C VAL A 73 -6.04 0.71 1.86
N GLU A 74 -5.84 2.01 2.02
CA GLU A 74 -6.69 3.04 1.40
C GLU A 74 -5.92 3.92 0.42
N GLY A 75 -4.60 3.76 0.34
CA GLY A 75 -3.76 4.59 -0.52
C GLY A 75 -2.34 4.08 -0.70
N THR A 76 -1.62 4.72 -1.63
CA THR A 76 -0.25 4.35 -2.02
C THR A 76 0.74 4.47 -0.85
N GLU A 77 0.64 5.51 -0.05
CA GLU A 77 1.49 5.73 1.13
C GLU A 77 1.23 4.68 2.21
N GLN A 78 -0.03 4.28 2.40
CA GLN A 78 -0.38 3.19 3.30
C GLN A 78 0.17 1.86 2.77
N PHE A 79 0.10 1.59 1.46
CA PHE A 79 0.75 0.42 0.87
C PHE A 79 2.26 0.40 1.16
N ILE A 80 2.97 1.52 0.94
CA ILE A 80 4.39 1.61 1.23
C ILE A 80 4.65 1.28 2.70
N THR A 81 3.87 1.86 3.60
CA THR A 81 4.03 1.69 5.05
C THR A 81 3.73 0.25 5.51
N LEU A 82 2.57 -0.29 5.15
CA LEU A 82 2.04 -1.55 5.68
C LEU A 82 2.57 -2.79 4.95
N ALA A 83 2.75 -2.69 3.63
CA ALA A 83 3.19 -3.81 2.81
C ALA A 83 4.70 -3.77 2.56
N ALA A 84 5.24 -2.60 2.23
CA ALA A 84 6.52 -2.52 1.54
C ALA A 84 7.70 -2.01 2.37
N SER A 85 7.48 -1.58 3.61
CA SER A 85 8.54 -1.05 4.49
C SER A 85 9.16 -2.12 5.37
N THR A 86 8.34 -3.00 5.96
CA THR A 86 8.81 -3.98 6.95
C THR A 86 8.16 -5.35 6.79
N SER A 87 8.82 -6.35 7.35
CA SER A 87 8.28 -7.70 7.50
C SER A 87 7.18 -7.74 8.53
N SER A 88 5.96 -8.12 8.12
CA SER A 88 4.84 -8.31 9.06
C SER A 88 5.11 -9.44 10.07
N MET A 89 6.04 -10.36 9.77
CA MET A 89 6.39 -11.47 10.66
C MET A 89 7.46 -11.12 11.70
N SER A 90 8.38 -10.21 11.38
CA SER A 90 9.58 -9.95 12.20
C SER A 90 9.78 -8.48 12.59
N GLY A 91 9.00 -7.56 12.02
CA GLY A 91 9.15 -6.12 12.18
C GLY A 91 10.39 -5.51 11.51
N LYS A 92 11.30 -6.31 10.95
CA LYS A 92 12.54 -5.81 10.34
C LYS A 92 12.26 -5.04 9.06
N ASP A 93 12.98 -3.93 8.89
CA ASP A 93 12.98 -3.14 7.68
C ASP A 93 13.45 -3.95 6.48
N TYR A 94 12.79 -3.73 5.36
CA TYR A 94 13.26 -4.17 4.06
C TYR A 94 14.28 -3.17 3.51
N LEU A 95 15.25 -3.67 2.76
CA LEU A 95 16.27 -2.85 2.12
C LEU A 95 16.26 -3.03 0.62
N VAL A 96 16.64 -1.99 -0.11
CA VAL A 96 16.86 -2.02 -1.55
C VAL A 96 18.33 -1.68 -1.81
N LYS A 97 18.98 -2.44 -2.70
CA LYS A 97 20.35 -2.18 -3.13
C LYS A 97 20.43 -2.28 -4.66
N CYS A 98 20.85 -1.21 -5.31
CA CYS A 98 20.97 -1.15 -6.76
C CYS A 98 22.46 -1.11 -7.15
N GLY A 99 22.93 -2.12 -7.88
CA GLY A 99 24.35 -2.23 -8.26
C GLY A 99 25.30 -2.22 -7.06
N THR A 100 26.33 -1.38 -7.11
CA THR A 100 27.34 -1.22 -6.05
C THR A 100 26.96 -0.18 -5.00
N ALA A 101 25.82 0.51 -5.14
CA ALA A 101 25.38 1.53 -4.20
C ALA A 101 25.13 0.94 -2.81
N GLN A 102 25.17 1.81 -1.79
CA GLN A 102 24.80 1.44 -0.43
C GLN A 102 23.33 1.02 -0.37
N ALA A 103 23.04 0.00 0.43
CA ALA A 103 21.66 -0.41 0.70
C ALA A 103 20.90 0.70 1.43
N VAL A 104 19.66 0.95 1.01
CA VAL A 104 18.76 1.94 1.61
C VAL A 104 17.47 1.26 2.08
N PRO A 105 16.75 1.82 3.07
CA PRO A 105 15.42 1.32 3.41
C PRO A 105 14.48 1.33 2.20
N SER A 106 13.70 0.26 2.02
CA SER A 106 12.74 0.17 0.91
C SER A 106 11.70 1.28 0.95
N SER A 107 11.32 1.72 2.16
CA SER A 107 10.37 2.81 2.37
C SER A 107 10.87 4.13 1.78
N VAL A 108 12.16 4.42 1.92
CA VAL A 108 12.81 5.60 1.35
C VAL A 108 12.86 5.49 -0.17
N TRP A 109 13.33 4.34 -0.68
CA TRP A 109 13.42 4.09 -2.11
C TRP A 109 12.06 4.22 -2.81
N LEU A 110 11.01 3.56 -2.29
CA LEU A 110 9.67 3.58 -2.87
C LEU A 110 9.00 4.95 -2.80
N LYS A 111 9.22 5.73 -1.73
CA LYS A 111 8.71 7.10 -1.65
C LYS A 111 9.37 8.00 -2.70
N GLY A 112 10.67 7.83 -2.95
CA GLY A 112 11.38 8.54 -4.03
C GLY A 112 10.80 8.20 -5.40
N GLU A 113 10.60 6.91 -5.70
CA GLU A 113 9.97 6.49 -6.96
C GLU A 113 8.54 7.02 -7.10
N LEU A 114 7.75 7.05 -6.02
CA LEU A 114 6.39 7.61 -6.04
C LEU A 114 6.40 9.10 -6.40
N GLN A 115 7.31 9.87 -5.81
CA GLN A 115 7.46 11.29 -6.14
C GLN A 115 7.82 11.47 -7.62
N ALA A 116 8.74 10.65 -8.15
CA ALA A 116 9.12 10.69 -9.57
C ALA A 116 7.93 10.34 -10.49
N ILE A 117 7.11 9.35 -10.13
CA ILE A 117 5.89 8.97 -10.87
C ILE A 117 4.92 10.16 -10.93
N ARG A 118 4.63 10.78 -9.78
CA ARG A 118 3.70 11.92 -9.70
C ARG A 118 4.21 13.15 -10.43
N ALA A 119 5.50 13.44 -10.34
CA ALA A 119 6.13 14.54 -11.09
C ALA A 119 5.98 14.33 -12.61
N LYS A 120 6.23 13.10 -13.10
CA LYS A 120 6.04 12.77 -14.51
C LYS A 120 4.59 12.92 -14.96
N GLN A 121 3.62 12.50 -14.13
CA GLN A 121 2.19 12.68 -14.42
C GLN A 121 1.78 14.15 -14.45
N ALA A 122 2.35 15.00 -13.59
CA ALA A 122 2.07 16.43 -13.58
C ALA A 122 2.59 17.13 -14.84
N LEU A 123 3.75 16.72 -15.36
CA LEU A 123 4.33 17.24 -16.61
C LEU A 123 3.61 16.77 -17.88
N ALA A 124 2.84 15.69 -17.79
CA ALA A 124 2.09 15.11 -18.91
C ALA A 124 0.66 15.67 -19.03
N LYS A 125 0.26 16.56 -18.11
CA LYS A 125 -1.01 17.29 -18.13
C LYS A 125 -0.79 18.69 -18.68
#